data_AF-A0A951JFT8-F1
#
_entry.id   AF-A0A951JFT8-F1
#
_cell.length_a   1.000
_cell.length_b   1.000
_cell.length_c   1.000
_cell.angle_alpha   90.00
_cell.angle_beta   90.00
_cell.angle_gamma   90.00
#
_symmetry.space_group_name_H-M   'P 1'
#
loop_
_entity.id
_entity.type
_entity.pdbx_description
1 polymer ?
#
loop_
_entity_poly.entity_id
_entity_poly.type
_entity_poly.pdbx_seq_one_letter_code
_entity_poly.pdbx_strand_id
1 'polypeptide(L)'
;MFDWLRRRRLSNEAKRKLLIAAARAEEAIVETHVANVLELLDILRDEVDVDRALELYMEMLPMDEHIATTVTNRVLARHDAPGVRPASGRYGGVFRDAAR
;
A
#
# COMPACT_ATOMS: atom_id res chain seq x y z
N MET A 1 20.73 -14.61 16.31
CA MET A 1 20.60 -13.27 16.92
C MET A 1 19.38 -13.11 17.85
N PHE A 2 18.47 -14.09 18.03
CA PHE A 2 17.37 -13.98 19.02
C PHE A 2 17.01 -15.30 19.74
N ASP A 3 17.99 -16.12 20.14
CA ASP A 3 17.71 -17.40 20.81
C ASP A 3 17.19 -17.27 22.26
N TRP A 4 17.24 -16.07 22.88
CA TRP A 4 16.62 -15.85 24.19
C TRP A 4 15.08 -15.82 24.09
N LEU A 5 14.51 -15.30 23.00
CA LEU A 5 13.06 -15.25 22.78
C LEU A 5 12.44 -16.65 22.67
N ARG A 6 13.21 -17.64 22.18
CA ARG A 6 12.75 -19.05 22.08
C ARG A 6 12.53 -19.74 23.43
N ARG A 7 13.11 -19.23 24.53
CA ARG A 7 13.11 -19.93 25.82
C ARG A 7 11.92 -19.61 26.74
N ARG A 8 11.02 -18.71 26.36
CA ARG A 8 9.87 -18.33 27.21
C ARG A 8 8.58 -18.39 26.40
N ARG A 9 7.72 -19.39 26.69
CA ARG A 9 6.36 -19.43 26.13
C ARG A 9 5.64 -18.14 26.50
N LEU A 10 5.24 -17.37 25.49
CA LEU A 10 4.39 -16.19 25.68
C LEU A 10 3.10 -16.60 26.41
N SER A 11 2.64 -15.75 27.33
CA SER A 11 1.29 -15.89 27.90
C SER A 11 0.25 -15.75 26.79
N ASN A 12 -0.96 -16.27 27.01
CA ASN A 12 -2.05 -16.14 26.03
C ASN A 12 -2.39 -14.67 25.75
N GLU A 13 -2.29 -13.80 26.75
CA GLU A 13 -2.47 -12.36 26.60
C GLU A 13 -1.38 -11.74 25.72
N ALA A 14 -0.10 -12.08 25.95
CA ALA A 14 1.00 -11.57 25.14
C ALA A 14 0.91 -12.05 23.68
N LYS A 15 0.50 -13.32 23.45
CA LYS A 15 0.22 -13.84 22.11
C LYS A 15 -0.90 -13.05 21.43
N ARG A 16 -2.00 -12.79 22.14
CA ARG A 16 -3.12 -12.02 21.61
C ARG A 16 -2.70 -10.59 21.23
N LYS A 17 -1.92 -9.91 22.07
CA LYS A 17 -1.39 -8.57 21.77
C LYS A 17 -0.48 -8.58 20.54
N LEU A 18 0.38 -9.59 20.41
CA LEU A 18 1.24 -9.75 19.23
C LEU A 18 0.41 -9.95 17.96
N LEU A 19 -0.61 -10.81 17.99
CA LEU A 19 -1.49 -11.05 16.84
C LEU A 19 -2.23 -9.77 16.41
N ILE A 20 -2.72 -8.98 17.36
CA ILE A 20 -3.36 -7.69 17.06
C ILE A 20 -2.36 -6.71 16.44
N ALA A 21 -1.13 -6.65 16.96
CA ALA A 21 -0.09 -5.79 16.42
C ALA A 21 0.31 -6.21 15.00
N ALA A 22 0.42 -7.51 14.74
CA ALA A 22 0.69 -8.05 13.41
C ALA A 22 -0.44 -7.70 12.42
N ALA A 23 -1.70 -7.94 12.79
CA ALA A 23 -2.85 -7.60 11.95
C ALA A 23 -2.90 -6.10 11.60
N ARG A 24 -2.62 -5.22 12.58
CA ARG A 24 -2.54 -3.77 12.32
C ARG A 24 -1.40 -3.39 11.38
N ALA A 25 -0.26 -4.08 11.47
CA ALA A 25 0.85 -3.86 10.58
C ALA A 25 0.51 -4.30 9.15
N GLU A 26 -0.14 -5.45 8.99
CA GLU A 26 -0.63 -5.95 7.69
C GLU A 26 -1.63 -4.96 7.06
N GLU A 27 -2.60 -4.45 7.85
CA GLU A 27 -3.53 -3.43 7.39
C GLU A 27 -2.82 -2.14 6.94
N ALA A 28 -1.82 -1.68 7.70
CA ALA A 28 -1.06 -0.48 7.39
C ALA A 28 -0.22 -0.64 6.10
N ILE A 29 0.34 -1.84 5.86
CA ILE A 29 1.06 -2.15 4.62
C ILE A 29 0.11 -2.06 3.42
N VAL A 30 -1.05 -2.71 3.50
CA VAL A 30 -2.06 -2.65 2.43
C VAL A 30 -2.49 -1.22 2.15
N GLU A 31 -2.84 -0.45 3.18
CA GLU A 31 -3.25 0.96 3.01
C GLU A 31 -2.16 1.82 2.39
N THR A 32 -0.89 1.56 2.72
CA THR A 32 0.24 2.28 2.13
C THR A 32 0.35 2.00 0.63
N HIS A 33 0.25 0.74 0.21
CA HIS A 33 0.27 0.40 -1.22
C HIS A 33 -0.90 1.01 -1.97
N VAL A 34 -2.12 0.95 -1.41
CA VAL A 34 -3.30 1.58 -2.02
C VAL A 34 -3.10 3.10 -2.20
N ALA A 35 -2.58 3.79 -1.18
CA ALA A 35 -2.31 5.22 -1.27
C ALA A 35 -1.25 5.53 -2.34
N ASN A 36 -0.16 4.76 -2.39
CA ASN A 36 0.90 4.93 -3.38
C ASN A 36 0.41 4.71 -4.81
N VAL A 37 -0.43 3.69 -5.04
CA VAL A 37 -0.99 3.42 -6.37
C VAL A 37 -1.95 4.53 -6.80
N LEU A 38 -2.81 5.01 -5.90
CA LEU A 38 -3.72 6.13 -6.21
C LEU A 38 -2.94 7.41 -6.54
N GLU A 39 -1.83 7.66 -5.84
CA GLU A 39 -0.93 8.77 -6.18
C GLU A 39 -0.23 8.56 -7.54
N LEU A 40 0.20 7.33 -7.82
CA LEU A 40 0.76 6.98 -9.13
C LEU A 40 -0.24 7.21 -10.27
N LEU A 41 -1.49 6.80 -10.08
CA LEU A 41 -2.58 7.02 -11.06
C LEU A 41 -2.84 8.52 -11.29
N ASP A 42 -2.75 9.34 -10.24
CA ASP A 42 -2.91 10.79 -10.38
C ASP A 42 -1.73 11.43 -11.14
N ILE A 43 -0.51 10.92 -10.95
CA ILE A 43 0.70 11.34 -11.67
C ILE A 43 0.64 10.90 -13.14
N LEU A 44 0.20 9.68 -13.41
CA LEU A 44 0.20 9.06 -14.74
C LEU A 44 -1.07 9.28 -15.56
N ARG A 45 -2.06 10.00 -15.01
CA ARG A 45 -3.44 10.18 -15.51
C ARG A 45 -3.72 9.88 -16.99
N ASP A 46 -2.99 10.52 -17.90
CA ASP A 46 -3.24 10.47 -19.35
C ASP A 46 -2.22 9.61 -20.12
N GLU A 47 -1.22 9.04 -19.44
CA GLU A 47 -0.10 8.28 -20.02
C GLU A 47 -0.37 6.77 -20.04
N VAL A 48 -1.09 6.24 -19.04
CA VAL A 48 -1.46 4.82 -18.94
C VAL A 48 -2.84 4.66 -18.32
N ASP A 49 -3.53 3.57 -18.69
CA ASP A 49 -4.76 3.18 -18.02
C ASP A 49 -4.50 2.58 -16.62
N VAL A 50 -5.58 2.42 -15.85
CA VAL A 50 -5.52 1.97 -14.45
C VAL A 50 -4.93 0.56 -14.33
N ASP A 51 -5.32 -0.34 -15.23
CA ASP A 51 -4.87 -1.73 -15.23
C ASP A 51 -3.36 -1.77 -15.50
N ARG A 52 -2.88 -1.03 -16.49
CA ARG A 52 -1.45 -0.96 -16.81
C ARG A 52 -0.63 -0.33 -15.70
N ALA A 53 -1.14 0.70 -15.03
CA ALA A 53 -0.47 1.31 -13.88
C ALA A 53 -0.35 0.34 -12.70
N LEU A 54 -1.38 -0.47 -12.44
CA LEU A 54 -1.36 -1.52 -11.42
C LEU A 54 -0.32 -2.60 -11.74
N GLU A 55 -0.29 -3.08 -12.99
CA GLU A 55 0.72 -4.03 -13.45
C GLU A 55 2.14 -3.50 -13.22
N LEU A 56 2.42 -2.28 -13.69
CA LEU A 56 3.72 -1.63 -13.51
C LEU A 56 4.10 -1.49 -12.03
N TYR A 57 3.14 -1.11 -11.18
CA TYR A 57 3.38 -0.99 -9.74
C TYR A 57 3.77 -2.32 -9.11
N MET A 58 3.09 -3.41 -9.46
CA MET A 58 3.36 -4.75 -8.93
C MET A 58 4.64 -5.36 -9.48
N GLU A 59 5.00 -5.06 -10.73
CA GLU A 59 6.30 -5.44 -11.29
C GLU A 59 7.45 -4.75 -10.54
N MET A 60 7.31 -3.46 -10.22
CA MET A 60 8.33 -2.70 -9.48
C MET A 60 8.42 -3.07 -8.01
N LEU A 61 7.28 -3.39 -7.38
CA LEU A 61 7.18 -3.74 -5.97
C LEU A 61 6.48 -5.11 -5.83
N PRO A 62 7.22 -6.21 -6.06
CA PRO A 62 6.68 -7.55 -5.92
C PRO A 62 6.14 -7.76 -4.50
N MET A 63 4.91 -8.21 -4.42
CA MET A 63 4.23 -8.52 -3.16
C MET A 63 3.58 -9.89 -3.23
N ASP A 64 3.24 -10.44 -2.07
CA ASP A 64 2.47 -11.68 -2.00
C ASP A 64 1.13 -11.54 -2.74
N GLU A 65 0.72 -12.59 -3.45
CA GLU A 65 -0.48 -12.60 -4.30
C GLU A 65 -1.74 -12.16 -3.54
N HIS A 66 -1.89 -12.55 -2.27
CA HIS A 66 -3.03 -12.15 -1.46
C HIS A 66 -3.05 -10.64 -1.17
N ILE A 67 -1.86 -10.05 -0.96
CA ILE A 67 -1.71 -8.61 -0.75
C ILE A 67 -1.99 -7.88 -2.06
N ALA A 68 -1.44 -8.35 -3.19
CA ALA A 68 -1.66 -7.78 -4.52
C ALA A 68 -3.15 -7.70 -4.85
N THR A 69 -3.86 -8.84 -4.73
CA THR A 69 -5.31 -8.90 -4.97
C THR A 69 -6.08 -7.90 -4.09
N THR A 70 -5.71 -7.80 -2.81
CA THR A 70 -6.38 -6.87 -1.88
C THR A 70 -6.14 -5.41 -2.24
N VAL A 71 -4.90 -5.06 -2.63
CA VAL A 71 -4.53 -3.72 -3.07
C VAL A 71 -5.28 -3.35 -4.34
N THR A 72 -5.29 -4.20 -5.37
CA THR A 72 -6.03 -3.99 -6.63
C THR A 72 -7.49 -3.66 -6.36
N ASN A 73 -8.18 -4.53 -5.62
CA ASN A 73 -9.61 -4.36 -5.34
C ASN A 73 -9.90 -3.03 -4.62
N ARG A 74 -9.05 -2.64 -3.66
CA ARG A 74 -9.21 -1.37 -2.93
C ARG A 74 -8.89 -0.15 -3.79
N VAL A 75 -7.89 -0.24 -4.68
CA VAL A 75 -7.55 0.83 -5.62
C VAL A 75 -8.72 1.04 -6.58
N LEU A 76 -9.20 -0.02 -7.24
CA LEU A 76 -10.33 0.06 -8.17
C LEU A 76 -11.56 0.66 -7.50
N ALA A 77 -11.92 0.15 -6.30
CA ALA A 77 -13.06 0.67 -5.55
C ALA A 77 -12.94 2.16 -5.17
N ARG A 78 -11.73 2.64 -4.87
CA ARG A 78 -11.48 4.06 -4.52
C ARG A 78 -11.36 4.95 -5.74
N HIS A 79 -10.81 4.43 -6.84
CA HIS A 79 -10.69 5.13 -8.11
C HIS A 79 -12.06 5.41 -8.74
N ASP A 80 -12.97 4.42 -8.70
CA ASP A 80 -14.33 4.56 -9.22
C ASP A 80 -15.28 5.33 -8.28
N ALA A 81 -14.83 5.66 -7.07
CA ALA A 81 -15.65 6.41 -6.12
C ALA A 81 -15.89 7.85 -6.63
N PRO A 82 -17.15 8.30 -6.80
CA PRO A 82 -17.43 9.64 -7.28
C PRO A 82 -16.94 10.70 -6.30
N GLY A 83 -15.98 11.52 -6.72
CA GLY A 83 -15.79 12.87 -6.18
C GLY A 83 -14.88 13.06 -4.96
N VAL A 84 -13.89 12.21 -4.70
CA VAL A 84 -12.80 12.53 -3.74
C VAL A 84 -11.47 12.55 -4.48
N ARG A 85 -11.17 13.67 -5.15
CA ARG A 85 -9.78 13.94 -5.57
C ARG A 85 -8.96 14.18 -4.30
N PRO A 86 -7.93 13.37 -4.00
CA PRO A 86 -7.05 13.66 -2.88
C PRO A 86 -6.42 15.04 -3.09
N ALA A 87 -6.33 15.83 -2.02
CA ALA A 87 -5.58 17.09 -2.04
C ALA A 87 -4.18 16.79 -2.58
N SER A 88 -3.76 17.58 -3.58
CA SER A 88 -2.45 17.53 -4.27
C SER A 88 -1.45 16.59 -3.60
N GLY A 89 -1.11 15.49 -4.29
CA GLY A 89 -0.28 14.40 -3.79
C GLY A 89 0.90 14.89 -2.96
N ARG A 90 1.29 14.09 -1.97
CA ARG A 90 2.32 14.44 -0.97
C ARG A 90 3.65 14.82 -1.66
N TYR A 91 3.83 14.43 -2.93
CA TYR A 91 4.99 14.73 -3.78
C TYR A 91 4.71 15.64 -5.00
N GLY A 92 3.56 16.31 -5.09
CA GLY A 92 3.18 17.11 -6.28
C GLY A 92 4.13 18.26 -6.66
N GLY A 93 5.04 18.65 -5.77
CA GLY A 93 6.11 19.62 -6.04
C GLY A 93 7.40 19.01 -6.59
N VAL A 94 7.66 17.71 -6.39
CA VAL A 94 8.97 17.11 -6.68
C VAL A 94 9.19 16.93 -8.19
N PHE A 95 8.14 16.58 -8.94
CA PHE A 95 8.24 16.32 -10.37
C PHE A 95 7.92 17.55 -11.24
N ARG A 96 7.50 18.67 -10.64
CA ARG A 96 7.12 19.88 -11.38
C ARG A 96 8.33 20.72 -11.84
N ASP A 97 9.47 20.55 -11.18
CA ASP A 97 10.68 21.37 -11.41
C ASP A 97 11.65 20.76 -12.44
N ALA A 98 11.42 19.54 -12.93
CA ALA A 98 12.32 18.88 -13.89
C ALA A 98 12.16 19.36 -15.35
N ALA A 99 11.27 20.32 -15.62
CA ALA A 99 10.94 20.80 -16.96
C ALA A 99 11.33 22.27 -17.23
N ARG A 100 12.38 22.79 -16.57
CA ARG A 100 12.94 24.12 -16.85
C ARG A 100 14.38 24.07 -17.34
#